data_AF-A0A163AR29-F1
#
_entry.id   AF-A0A163AR29-F1
#
_cell.length_a   1.000
_cell.length_b   1.000
_cell.length_c   1.000
_cell.angle_alpha   90.00
_cell.angle_beta   90.00
_cell.angle_gamma   90.00
#
_symmetry.space_group_name_H-M   'P 1'
#
loop_
_entity.id
_entity.type
_entity.pdbx_description
1 polymer ?
#
loop_
_entity_poly.entity_id
_entity_poly.type
_entity_poly.pdbx_seq_one_letter_code
_entity_poly.pdbx_strand_id
1 'polypeptide(L)'
;MMKISPGRALKLFLKLLFCFSFVPPTVWLALPFTTVSVEERSTYIQNALASGQTVVTAWDAKPFIKTDEDALDEGWCSECTSVLFHWQFARVGDEVHLFLAPRHTDNEHRAFELRAHFKSASEWNQRASGGHNESWSPYFADLWSTPITLAGAREDKRISQGWFHEIDRHLIQHTLLGWTTKVDIRAVLPAPGRIEFWRGVAIDRASNHISDDWDEILNKNNVLQNHTQAVEVYNQMKRAERDVDLVAAFEAFEIADARNIVVKELKGDLPSRTWPFRKELLTWVPRFIVGPVMLFKAADDVLAPRFAGFLIFLMTFPLIYVGVVGCCWISAGGPNIARWVSRFWMTRYLVPHRLRRAPDTHQIWGASGPVDSVFDAGKSEG
;
A
#
# COMPACT_ATOMS: atom_id res chain seq x y z
N MET A 1 17.82 -48.82 13.61
CA MET A 1 17.09 -47.91 12.70
C MET A 1 16.04 -47.13 13.48
N MET A 2 16.18 -45.82 13.59
CA MET A 2 15.27 -44.97 14.37
C MET A 2 14.02 -44.66 13.53
N LYS A 3 12.86 -45.24 13.86
CA LYS A 3 11.58 -44.91 13.20
C LYS A 3 11.12 -43.53 13.67
N ILE A 4 11.22 -42.51 12.81
CA ILE A 4 10.63 -41.19 13.06
C ILE A 4 9.12 -41.37 13.11
N SER A 5 8.49 -41.12 14.27
CA SER A 5 7.04 -41.25 14.36
C SER A 5 6.36 -40.11 13.58
N PRO A 6 5.24 -40.38 12.88
CA PRO A 6 4.57 -39.39 12.01
C PRO A 6 4.25 -38.06 12.73
N GLY A 7 3.82 -38.13 13.99
CA GLY A 7 3.53 -36.95 14.80
C GLY A 7 4.74 -36.07 15.12
N ARG A 8 5.97 -36.61 15.06
CA ARG A 8 7.21 -35.83 15.25
C ARG A 8 7.60 -35.07 13.98
N ALA A 9 7.45 -35.72 12.82
CA ALA A 9 7.59 -35.05 11.54
C ALA A 9 6.57 -33.91 11.41
N LEU A 10 5.32 -34.15 11.83
CA LEU A 10 4.27 -33.13 11.81
C LEU A 10 4.58 -31.91 12.71
N LYS A 11 5.06 -32.12 13.95
CA LYS A 11 5.42 -31.01 14.85
C LYS A 11 6.62 -30.20 14.36
N LEU A 12 7.63 -30.87 13.79
CA LEU A 12 8.78 -30.18 13.19
C LEU A 12 8.34 -29.39 11.96
N PHE A 13 7.51 -30.00 11.12
CA PHE A 13 6.91 -29.35 9.95
C PHE A 13 6.09 -28.13 10.37
N LEU A 14 5.24 -28.21 11.39
CA LEU A 14 4.47 -27.08 11.90
C LEU A 14 5.36 -25.95 12.45
N LYS A 15 6.48 -26.27 13.12
CA LYS A 15 7.42 -25.25 13.63
C LYS A 15 8.23 -24.60 12.52
N LEU A 16 8.68 -25.38 11.54
CA LEU A 16 9.36 -24.86 10.36
C LEU A 16 8.39 -24.02 9.53
N LEU A 17 7.17 -24.52 9.31
CA LEU A 17 6.09 -23.77 8.68
C LEU A 17 5.86 -22.46 9.43
N PHE A 18 5.73 -22.46 10.75
CA PHE A 18 5.62 -21.24 11.54
C PHE A 18 6.83 -20.30 11.33
N CYS A 19 8.07 -20.77 11.47
CA CYS A 19 9.25 -19.92 11.26
C CYS A 19 9.33 -19.36 9.83
N PHE A 20 9.09 -20.18 8.81
CA PHE A 20 9.08 -19.76 7.40
C PHE A 20 7.86 -18.91 7.02
N SER A 21 6.75 -19.04 7.75
CA SER A 21 5.53 -18.25 7.50
C SER A 21 5.53 -16.92 8.22
N PHE A 22 6.28 -16.73 9.31
CA PHE A 22 6.28 -15.47 10.07
C PHE A 22 7.58 -14.66 9.93
N VAL A 23 8.75 -15.31 9.88
CA VAL A 23 10.03 -14.60 9.85
C VAL A 23 10.26 -13.88 8.51
N PRO A 24 10.20 -14.53 7.33
CA PRO A 24 10.43 -13.85 6.06
C PRO A 24 9.46 -12.68 5.79
N PRO A 25 8.14 -12.79 6.06
CA PRO A 25 7.23 -11.66 6.03
C PRO A 25 7.66 -10.47 6.89
N THR A 26 8.07 -10.74 8.13
CA THR A 26 8.48 -9.68 9.07
C THR A 26 9.78 -9.02 8.63
N VAL A 27 10.75 -9.81 8.14
CA VAL A 27 12.00 -9.28 7.55
C VAL A 27 11.69 -8.43 6.33
N TRP A 28 10.76 -8.89 5.49
CA TRP A 28 10.43 -8.23 4.23
C TRP A 28 9.68 -6.91 4.44
N LEU A 29 8.85 -6.80 5.48
CA LEU A 29 8.29 -5.51 5.94
C LEU A 29 9.37 -4.53 6.40
N ALA A 30 10.57 -4.99 6.74
CA ALA A 30 11.65 -4.19 7.30
C ALA A 30 12.75 -3.79 6.28
N LEU A 31 12.71 -4.28 5.04
CA LEU A 31 13.72 -3.94 4.03
C LEU A 31 13.44 -2.58 3.38
N PRO A 32 14.46 -1.75 3.07
CA PRO A 32 14.27 -0.49 2.35
C PRO A 32 13.84 -0.72 0.88
N PHE A 33 13.15 0.27 0.30
CA PHE A 33 12.39 0.06 -0.93
C PHE A 33 12.89 0.88 -2.12
N THR A 34 12.78 0.28 -3.30
CA THR A 34 12.92 1.01 -4.57
C THR A 34 11.64 1.78 -4.83
N THR A 35 11.72 3.10 -4.70
CA THR A 35 10.69 4.02 -5.18
C THR A 35 10.60 3.92 -6.70
N VAL A 36 9.44 4.27 -7.28
CA VAL A 36 9.36 4.49 -8.72
C VAL A 36 10.20 5.72 -9.01
N SER A 37 11.21 5.59 -9.88
CA SER A 37 12.05 6.72 -10.24
C SER A 37 11.22 7.80 -10.96
N VAL A 38 11.67 9.06 -10.90
CA VAL A 38 11.00 10.17 -11.58
C VAL A 38 10.89 9.92 -13.09
N GLU A 39 11.91 9.28 -13.67
CA GLU A 39 11.99 8.95 -15.10
C GLU A 39 10.98 7.86 -15.52
N GLU A 40 10.75 6.86 -14.66
CA GLU A 40 9.81 5.77 -14.95
C GLU A 40 8.37 6.10 -14.59
N ARG A 41 8.14 7.16 -13.80
CA ARG A 41 6.84 7.53 -13.23
C ARG A 41 5.75 7.66 -14.29
N SER A 42 5.98 8.45 -15.32
CA SER A 42 4.99 8.69 -16.39
C SER A 42 4.63 7.40 -17.13
N THR A 43 5.65 6.62 -17.49
CA THR A 43 5.49 5.33 -18.20
C THR A 43 4.74 4.31 -17.33
N TYR A 44 5.05 4.24 -16.04
CA TYR A 44 4.34 3.38 -15.10
C TYR A 44 2.87 3.75 -15.00
N ILE A 45 2.56 5.03 -14.79
CA ILE A 45 1.18 5.52 -14.65
C ILE A 45 0.40 5.24 -15.94
N GLN A 46 0.97 5.58 -17.10
CA GLN A 46 0.36 5.34 -18.40
C GLN A 46 0.04 3.85 -18.60
N ASN A 47 1.01 2.97 -18.39
CA ASN A 47 0.84 1.53 -18.59
C ASN A 47 -0.18 0.92 -17.60
N ALA A 48 -0.11 1.33 -16.34
CA ALA A 48 -1.04 0.86 -15.31
C ALA A 48 -2.48 1.26 -15.65
N LEU A 49 -2.74 2.55 -15.92
CA LEU A 49 -4.08 3.03 -16.25
C LEU A 49 -4.59 2.45 -17.58
N ALA A 50 -3.75 2.38 -18.62
CA ALA A 50 -4.13 1.78 -19.91
C ALA A 50 -4.47 0.28 -19.81
N SER A 51 -3.89 -0.43 -18.85
CA SER A 51 -4.22 -1.83 -18.55
C SER A 51 -5.46 -1.99 -17.66
N GLY A 52 -6.06 -0.89 -17.21
CA GLY A 52 -7.19 -0.86 -16.28
C GLY A 52 -6.82 -1.15 -14.83
N GLN A 53 -5.53 -1.10 -14.48
CA GLN A 53 -5.07 -1.20 -13.09
C GLN A 53 -5.30 0.13 -12.36
N THR A 54 -5.55 0.03 -11.05
CA THR A 54 -5.68 1.21 -10.19
C THR A 54 -4.30 1.80 -9.88
N VAL A 55 -4.12 3.08 -10.17
CA VAL A 55 -2.98 3.88 -9.72
C VAL A 55 -3.39 4.66 -8.49
N VAL A 56 -2.64 4.49 -7.40
CA VAL A 56 -2.88 5.24 -6.17
C VAL A 56 -1.88 6.38 -6.09
N THR A 57 -2.36 7.60 -5.93
CA THR A 57 -1.53 8.80 -5.70
C THR A 57 -1.82 9.38 -4.34
N ALA A 58 -0.77 9.74 -3.60
CA ALA A 58 -0.89 10.35 -2.28
C ALA A 58 -0.49 11.82 -2.28
N TRP A 59 -1.11 12.60 -1.41
CA TRP A 59 -0.83 14.01 -1.20
C TRP A 59 -0.83 14.32 0.29
N ASP A 60 -0.13 15.38 0.72
CA ASP A 60 -0.38 15.98 2.04
C ASP A 60 -1.85 16.41 2.13
N ALA A 61 -2.51 16.11 3.24
CA ALA A 61 -3.89 16.50 3.47
C ALA A 61 -4.02 17.99 3.82
N LYS A 62 -2.99 18.65 4.35
CA LYS A 62 -3.06 20.06 4.79
C LYS A 62 -3.65 21.02 3.76
N PRO A 63 -3.26 20.97 2.46
CA PRO A 63 -3.84 21.85 1.45
C PRO A 63 -5.32 21.58 1.20
N PHE A 64 -5.82 20.39 1.50
CA PHE A 64 -7.22 19.98 1.36
C PHE A 64 -8.04 20.27 2.63
N ILE A 65 -7.38 20.36 3.80
CA ILE A 65 -8.01 20.61 5.12
C ILE A 65 -8.41 22.09 5.31
N LYS A 66 -7.84 23.03 4.56
CA LYS A 66 -8.10 24.47 4.72
C LYS A 66 -8.69 25.09 3.46
N THR A 67 -9.98 25.44 3.51
CA THR A 67 -10.49 26.69 2.89
C THR A 67 -11.91 27.12 3.27
N ASP A 68 -12.75 26.28 3.88
CA ASP A 68 -14.07 26.74 4.37
C ASP A 68 -14.11 26.61 5.90
N GLU A 69 -14.03 27.75 6.59
CA GLU A 69 -14.35 27.82 8.02
C GLU A 69 -15.82 27.43 8.28
N ASP A 70 -16.68 27.55 7.27
CA ASP A 70 -18.11 27.21 7.34
C ASP A 70 -18.45 25.76 6.94
N ALA A 71 -17.52 25.00 6.32
CA ALA A 71 -17.72 23.59 5.96
C ALA A 71 -17.18 22.61 7.03
N LEU A 72 -16.69 23.15 8.15
CA LEU A 72 -16.21 22.40 9.32
C LEU A 72 -17.36 22.00 10.26
N ASP A 73 -18.58 21.81 9.75
CA ASP A 73 -19.63 21.14 10.49
C ASP A 73 -19.28 19.64 10.68
N GLU A 74 -18.75 19.36 11.86
CA GLU A 74 -18.80 18.11 12.65
C GLU A 74 -18.16 16.80 12.10
N GLY A 75 -17.64 16.75 10.88
CA GLY A 75 -17.11 15.50 10.30
C GLY A 75 -15.64 15.50 9.86
N TRP A 76 -14.98 16.64 9.80
CA TRP A 76 -13.67 16.76 9.16
C TRP A 76 -12.54 16.29 10.07
N CYS A 77 -11.73 15.39 9.54
CA CYS A 77 -10.55 14.82 10.17
C CYS A 77 -9.46 15.89 10.32
N SER A 78 -9.51 16.67 11.41
CA SER A 78 -8.51 17.67 11.81
C SER A 78 -7.10 17.09 11.97
N GLU A 79 -7.02 15.77 12.06
CA GLU A 79 -5.80 14.98 12.27
C GLU A 79 -5.46 14.14 11.02
N CYS A 80 -5.89 14.55 9.83
CA CYS A 80 -5.53 13.84 8.60
C CYS A 80 -4.14 14.27 8.11
N THR A 81 -3.31 13.29 7.74
CA THR A 81 -1.95 13.56 7.23
C THR A 81 -1.88 13.51 5.72
N SER A 82 -2.72 12.71 5.07
CA SER A 82 -2.65 12.54 3.63
C SER A 82 -3.97 12.23 2.95
N VAL A 83 -4.05 12.59 1.67
CA VAL A 83 -5.14 12.29 0.74
C VAL A 83 -4.69 11.23 -0.24
N LEU A 84 -5.48 10.18 -0.44
CA LEU A 84 -5.20 9.13 -1.42
C LEU A 84 -6.26 9.15 -2.53
N PHE A 85 -5.83 9.32 -3.77
CA PHE A 85 -6.70 9.17 -4.94
C PHE A 85 -6.45 7.83 -5.61
N HIS A 86 -7.53 7.10 -5.92
CA HIS A 86 -7.48 5.81 -6.59
C HIS A 86 -7.94 5.95 -8.04
N TRP A 87 -7.01 6.22 -8.95
CA TRP A 87 -7.31 6.41 -10.37
C TRP A 87 -7.41 5.07 -11.08
N GLN A 88 -8.51 4.84 -11.80
CA GLN A 88 -8.66 3.65 -12.62
C GLN A 88 -9.50 3.95 -13.86
N PHE A 89 -9.01 3.57 -15.03
CA PHE A 89 -9.87 3.44 -16.20
C PHE A 89 -10.50 2.05 -16.20
N ALA A 90 -11.82 1.99 -16.29
CA ALA A 90 -12.51 0.71 -16.49
C ALA A 90 -13.51 0.83 -17.62
N ARG A 91 -13.61 -0.24 -18.41
CA ARG A 91 -14.63 -0.37 -19.42
C ARG A 91 -15.90 -0.94 -18.80
N VAL A 92 -17.01 -0.23 -18.97
CA VAL A 92 -18.35 -0.70 -18.57
C VAL A 92 -19.20 -0.68 -19.84
N GLY A 93 -19.48 -1.86 -20.40
CA GLY A 93 -20.06 -1.96 -21.73
C GLY A 93 -19.09 -1.47 -22.82
N ASP A 94 -19.53 -0.49 -23.61
CA ASP A 94 -18.73 0.14 -24.68
C ASP A 94 -18.12 1.48 -24.28
N GLU A 95 -18.24 1.86 -23.01
CA GLU A 95 -17.80 3.16 -22.51
C GLU A 95 -16.62 3.01 -21.55
N VAL A 96 -15.72 3.98 -21.63
CA VAL A 96 -14.59 4.10 -20.69
C VAL A 96 -14.99 5.07 -19.59
N HIS A 97 -14.97 4.55 -18.37
CA HIS A 97 -15.21 5.31 -17.17
C HIS A 97 -13.91 5.53 -16.43
N LEU A 98 -13.76 6.71 -15.86
CA LEU A 98 -12.72 7.02 -14.89
C LEU A 98 -13.31 6.92 -13.48
N PHE A 99 -12.64 6.14 -12.64
CA PHE A 99 -12.94 6.00 -11.22
C PHE A 99 -11.84 6.68 -10.40
N LEU A 100 -12.25 7.36 -9.32
CA LEU A 100 -11.40 7.98 -8.30
C LEU A 100 -11.31 7.17 -7.00
N ALA A 101 -12.13 6.13 -6.88
CA ALA A 101 -12.21 5.22 -5.74
C ALA A 101 -12.17 3.76 -6.21
N PRO A 102 -11.75 2.80 -5.37
CA PRO A 102 -11.78 1.39 -5.72
C PRO A 102 -13.20 0.93 -6.08
N ARG A 103 -13.36 0.14 -7.14
CA ARG A 103 -14.66 -0.38 -7.64
C ARG A 103 -15.49 -1.18 -6.61
N HIS A 104 -14.92 -1.52 -5.45
CA HIS A 104 -15.55 -2.34 -4.41
C HIS A 104 -16.28 -1.52 -3.33
N THR A 105 -16.13 -0.20 -3.30
CA THR A 105 -16.92 0.64 -2.40
C THR A 105 -18.28 0.94 -3.05
N ASP A 106 -19.33 0.98 -2.23
CA ASP A 106 -20.75 0.99 -2.62
C ASP A 106 -21.11 1.96 -3.76
N ASN A 107 -22.28 1.70 -4.38
CA ASN A 107 -22.90 2.40 -5.53
C ASN A 107 -22.97 3.95 -5.47
N GLU A 108 -22.45 4.58 -4.42
CA GLU A 108 -22.35 6.04 -4.25
C GLU A 108 -21.20 6.68 -5.04
N HIS A 109 -20.23 5.90 -5.51
CA HIS A 109 -19.15 6.44 -6.35
C HIS A 109 -19.60 6.63 -7.79
N ARG A 110 -19.99 7.87 -8.13
CA ARG A 110 -20.35 8.26 -9.50
C ARG A 110 -19.11 8.12 -10.39
N ALA A 111 -19.11 7.13 -11.27
CA ALA A 111 -18.06 6.97 -12.28
C ALA A 111 -18.10 8.16 -13.25
N PHE A 112 -16.94 8.71 -13.62
CA PHE A 112 -16.88 9.78 -14.61
C PHE A 112 -16.85 9.17 -16.00
N GLU A 113 -17.97 9.25 -16.71
CA GLU A 113 -18.10 8.71 -18.06
C GLU A 113 -17.49 9.69 -19.07
N LEU A 114 -16.30 9.36 -19.58
CA LEU A 114 -15.53 10.26 -20.43
C LEU A 114 -16.31 10.66 -21.69
N ARG A 115 -16.99 9.70 -22.32
CA ARG A 115 -17.72 9.92 -23.58
C ARG A 115 -18.89 10.89 -23.42
N ALA A 116 -19.76 10.69 -22.43
CA ALA A 116 -20.86 11.62 -22.13
C ALA A 116 -20.36 13.04 -21.86
N HIS A 117 -19.24 13.20 -21.14
CA HIS A 117 -18.70 14.53 -20.85
C HIS A 117 -18.07 15.21 -22.07
N PHE A 118 -17.35 14.48 -22.93
CA PHE A 118 -16.87 15.04 -24.21
C PHE A 118 -18.03 15.46 -25.12
N LYS A 119 -19.06 14.62 -25.21
CA LYS A 119 -20.28 14.94 -25.98
C LYS A 119 -20.98 16.18 -25.43
N SER A 120 -21.18 16.25 -24.11
CA SER A 120 -21.79 17.40 -23.44
C SER A 120 -21.01 18.69 -23.68
N ALA A 121 -19.67 18.64 -23.61
CA ALA A 121 -18.81 19.78 -23.88
C ALA A 121 -18.89 20.24 -25.34
N SER A 122 -18.94 19.29 -26.29
CA SER A 122 -19.11 19.60 -27.71
C SER A 122 -20.48 20.25 -27.98
N GLU A 123 -21.57 19.68 -27.45
CA GLU A 123 -22.92 20.23 -27.63
C GLU A 123 -23.08 21.61 -26.97
N TRP A 124 -22.41 21.84 -25.84
CA TRP A 124 -22.39 23.16 -25.18
C TRP A 124 -21.62 24.20 -26.02
N ASN A 125 -20.47 23.83 -26.58
CA ASN A 125 -19.70 24.70 -27.47
C ASN A 125 -20.43 24.98 -28.80
N GLN A 126 -21.09 23.98 -29.39
CA GLN A 126 -21.90 24.16 -30.61
C GLN A 126 -23.07 25.12 -30.38
N ARG A 127 -23.74 25.01 -29.23
CA ARG A 127 -24.88 25.88 -28.89
C ARG A 127 -24.48 27.35 -28.77
N ALA A 128 -23.35 27.64 -28.13
CA ALA A 128 -22.96 29.03 -27.89
C ALA A 128 -22.26 29.68 -29.06
N SER A 129 -21.55 28.91 -29.87
CA SER A 129 -20.95 29.40 -31.11
C SER A 129 -21.96 29.60 -32.25
N GLY A 130 -23.24 29.28 -32.02
CA GLY A 130 -24.28 29.37 -33.06
C GLY A 130 -24.03 28.43 -34.25
N GLY A 131 -23.23 27.37 -34.06
CA GLY A 131 -22.80 26.47 -35.12
C GLY A 131 -21.65 27.00 -35.99
N HIS A 132 -21.04 28.13 -35.64
CA HIS A 132 -19.84 28.64 -36.32
C HIS A 132 -18.56 28.17 -35.61
N ASN A 133 -17.65 27.56 -36.35
CA ASN A 133 -16.53 26.75 -35.86
C ASN A 133 -15.39 27.52 -35.14
N GLU A 134 -15.59 28.74 -34.66
CA GLU A 134 -14.46 29.67 -34.52
C GLU A 134 -13.85 29.82 -33.12
N SER A 135 -14.44 29.30 -32.04
CA SER A 135 -13.71 29.24 -30.76
C SER A 135 -14.27 28.19 -29.80
N TRP A 136 -13.37 27.36 -29.25
CA TRP A 136 -13.69 26.45 -28.15
C TRP A 136 -13.52 27.18 -26.82
N SER A 137 -14.57 27.20 -26.01
CA SER A 137 -14.53 27.69 -24.63
C SER A 137 -14.33 26.52 -23.66
N PRO A 138 -13.63 26.71 -22.53
CA PRO A 138 -13.52 25.70 -21.48
C PRO A 138 -14.90 25.33 -20.94
N TYR A 139 -15.23 24.04 -21.00
CA TYR A 139 -16.46 23.51 -20.43
C TYR A 139 -16.21 22.99 -19.01
N PHE A 140 -17.01 23.45 -18.06
CA PHE A 140 -16.96 23.01 -16.66
C PHE A 140 -18.05 21.96 -16.44
N ALA A 141 -17.66 20.73 -16.12
CA ALA A 141 -18.62 19.70 -15.76
C ALA A 141 -19.22 19.98 -14.37
N ASP A 142 -20.32 19.30 -14.06
CA ASP A 142 -20.87 19.29 -12.71
C ASP A 142 -19.82 18.88 -11.68
N LEU A 143 -20.00 19.36 -10.44
CA LEU A 143 -19.07 19.03 -9.35
C LEU A 143 -19.01 17.52 -9.16
N TRP A 144 -17.82 16.95 -9.35
CA TRP A 144 -17.57 15.55 -9.09
C TRP A 144 -17.14 15.39 -7.63
N SER A 145 -18.11 15.52 -6.73
CA SER A 145 -17.88 15.21 -5.32
C SER A 145 -17.83 13.69 -5.18
N THR A 146 -16.63 13.14 -5.09
CA THR A 146 -16.42 11.72 -4.80
C THR A 146 -16.06 11.59 -3.32
N PRO A 147 -16.63 10.63 -2.57
CA PRO A 147 -16.04 10.22 -1.30
C PRO A 147 -14.65 9.65 -1.59
N ILE A 148 -13.62 10.39 -1.23
CA ILE A 148 -12.23 9.99 -1.40
C ILE A 148 -11.74 9.37 -0.10
N THR A 149 -11.10 8.22 -0.24
CA THR A 149 -10.57 7.49 0.90
C THR A 149 -9.30 8.20 1.39
N LEU A 150 -9.43 9.13 2.34
CA LEU A 150 -8.28 9.82 2.92
C LEU A 150 -7.66 8.97 4.02
N ALA A 151 -6.38 8.69 3.87
CA ALA A 151 -5.56 8.14 4.94
C ALA A 151 -5.33 9.21 6.02
N GLY A 152 -6.27 9.32 6.95
CA GLY A 152 -6.06 10.11 8.14
C GLY A 152 -5.22 9.36 9.16
N ALA A 153 -4.32 10.09 9.79
CA ALA A 153 -3.42 9.57 10.78
C ALA A 153 -3.25 10.63 11.84
N ARG A 154 -3.77 10.40 13.06
CA ARG A 154 -3.34 11.25 14.16
C ARG A 154 -1.82 11.26 14.22
N GLU A 155 -1.21 12.42 14.43
CA GLU A 155 0.25 12.54 14.48
C GLU A 155 0.87 11.57 15.51
N ASP A 156 0.16 11.30 16.62
CA ASP A 156 0.53 10.33 17.65
C ASP A 156 0.40 8.86 17.21
N LYS A 157 -0.37 8.58 16.15
CA LYS A 157 -0.55 7.27 15.52
C LYS A 157 0.15 7.16 14.17
N ARG A 158 1.01 8.13 13.81
CA ARG A 158 1.77 8.08 12.57
C ARG A 158 2.77 6.92 12.65
N ILE A 159 2.71 6.05 11.64
CA ILE A 159 3.69 4.99 11.45
C ILE A 159 5.08 5.63 11.35
N SER A 160 5.94 5.32 12.31
CA SER A 160 7.19 6.06 12.55
C SER A 160 8.40 5.46 11.85
N GLN A 161 8.30 4.20 11.40
CA GLN A 161 9.43 3.42 10.90
C GLN A 161 10.12 4.12 9.74
N GLY A 162 11.36 4.55 9.97
CA GLY A 162 12.16 5.38 9.06
C GLY A 162 12.31 4.81 7.65
N TRP A 163 12.28 3.49 7.49
CA TRP A 163 12.49 2.79 6.21
C TRP A 163 11.24 2.66 5.34
N PHE A 164 10.03 2.94 5.87
CA PHE A 164 8.85 3.02 5.00
C PHE A 164 8.85 4.34 4.25
N HIS A 165 8.58 4.27 2.94
CA HIS A 165 8.24 5.45 2.15
C HIS A 165 7.03 6.13 2.78
N GLU A 166 7.01 7.46 2.82
CA GLU A 166 5.97 8.25 3.49
C GLU A 166 4.55 7.83 3.04
N ILE A 167 4.35 7.68 1.74
CA ILE A 167 3.10 7.20 1.14
C ILE A 167 2.72 5.80 1.58
N ASP A 168 3.68 4.88 1.67
CA ASP A 168 3.38 3.53 2.11
C ASP A 168 2.88 3.58 3.55
N ARG A 169 3.45 4.43 4.40
CA ARG A 169 2.95 4.63 5.78
C ARG A 169 1.50 5.08 5.77
N HIS A 170 1.16 6.05 4.93
CA HIS A 170 -0.22 6.51 4.76
C HIS A 170 -1.15 5.38 4.28
N LEU A 171 -0.72 4.58 3.31
CA LEU A 171 -1.49 3.46 2.78
C LEU A 171 -1.70 2.33 3.79
N ILE A 172 -0.66 1.99 4.57
CA ILE A 172 -0.76 1.02 5.67
C ILE A 172 -1.77 1.53 6.69
N GLN A 173 -1.63 2.79 7.09
CA GLN A 173 -2.49 3.41 8.09
C GLN A 173 -3.95 3.44 7.65
N HIS A 174 -4.19 3.83 6.39
CA HIS A 174 -5.50 3.74 5.76
C HIS A 174 -6.07 2.33 5.78
N THR A 175 -5.26 1.33 5.39
CA THR A 175 -5.68 -0.07 5.37
C THR A 175 -6.09 -0.58 6.76
N LEU A 176 -5.50 -0.03 7.83
CA LEU A 176 -5.80 -0.40 9.21
C LEU A 176 -6.99 0.36 9.81
N LEU A 177 -7.14 1.65 9.50
CA LEU A 177 -8.13 2.54 10.12
C LEU A 177 -9.41 2.71 9.30
N GLY A 178 -9.35 2.55 7.98
CA GLY A 178 -10.51 2.61 7.07
C GLY A 178 -11.23 3.96 7.01
N TRP A 179 -10.54 5.07 7.28
CA TRP A 179 -11.15 6.41 7.27
C TRP A 179 -11.38 6.92 5.85
N THR A 180 -12.48 7.66 5.65
CA THR A 180 -12.90 8.24 4.37
C THR A 180 -13.40 9.68 4.58
N THR A 181 -13.32 10.55 3.57
CA THR A 181 -14.04 11.84 3.57
C THR A 181 -14.33 12.26 2.13
N LYS A 182 -15.00 13.40 1.91
CA LYS A 182 -15.33 13.90 0.57
C LYS A 182 -14.34 14.97 0.17
N VAL A 183 -13.88 14.93 -1.08
CA VAL A 183 -13.07 16.00 -1.67
C VAL A 183 -13.76 16.45 -2.94
N ASP A 184 -13.88 17.76 -3.07
CA ASP A 184 -14.53 18.37 -4.21
C ASP A 184 -13.53 18.58 -5.35
N ILE A 185 -13.72 17.76 -6.40
CA ILE A 185 -13.01 17.87 -7.67
C ILE A 185 -14.03 18.22 -8.75
N ARG A 186 -13.64 19.06 -9.71
CA ARG A 186 -14.43 19.34 -10.90
C ARG A 186 -13.60 19.03 -12.13
N ALA A 187 -14.23 18.40 -13.12
CA ALA A 187 -13.63 18.21 -14.43
C ALA A 187 -13.83 19.48 -15.28
N VAL A 188 -12.76 19.90 -15.95
CA VAL A 188 -12.73 21.00 -16.90
C VAL A 188 -12.24 20.46 -18.23
N LEU A 189 -12.95 20.77 -19.32
CA LEU A 189 -12.61 20.37 -20.68
C LEU A 189 -12.17 21.62 -21.45
N PRO A 190 -10.87 22.01 -21.34
CA PRO A 190 -10.38 23.27 -21.89
C PRO A 190 -10.19 23.26 -23.40
N ALA A 191 -10.13 22.08 -24.02
CA ALA A 191 -9.99 21.87 -25.46
C ALA A 191 -10.66 20.55 -25.86
N PRO A 192 -11.01 20.35 -27.15
CA PRO A 192 -11.50 19.07 -27.64
C PRO A 192 -10.53 17.93 -27.27
N GLY A 193 -11.06 16.87 -26.67
CA GLY A 193 -10.27 15.70 -26.29
C GLY A 193 -9.33 15.90 -25.10
N ARG A 194 -9.31 17.06 -24.44
CA ARG A 194 -8.53 17.27 -23.21
C ARG A 194 -9.45 17.41 -22.01
N ILE A 195 -9.10 16.74 -20.92
CA ILE A 195 -9.79 16.84 -19.64
C ILE A 195 -8.79 17.09 -18.51
N GLU A 196 -9.12 18.04 -17.65
CA GLU A 196 -8.34 18.40 -16.47
C GLU A 196 -9.23 18.27 -15.23
N PHE A 197 -8.69 17.70 -14.16
CA PHE A 197 -9.37 17.56 -12.88
C PHE A 197 -8.78 18.55 -11.90
N TRP A 198 -9.61 19.50 -11.48
CA TRP A 198 -9.23 20.61 -10.63
C TRP A 198 -9.93 20.52 -9.27
N ARG A 199 -9.27 21.00 -8.22
CA ARG A 199 -9.92 21.21 -6.93
C ARG A 199 -11.00 22.29 -7.04
N GLY A 200 -12.15 22.07 -6.40
CA GLY A 200 -13.26 23.04 -6.36
C GLY A 200 -12.81 24.42 -5.90
N VAL A 201 -11.98 24.46 -4.84
CA VAL A 201 -11.39 25.68 -4.25
C VAL A 201 -10.59 26.52 -5.26
N ALA A 202 -9.92 25.90 -6.23
CA ALA A 202 -9.18 26.64 -7.25
C ALA A 202 -10.13 27.41 -8.17
N ILE A 203 -11.28 26.79 -8.46
CA ILE A 203 -12.36 27.39 -9.25
C ILE A 203 -13.03 28.49 -8.45
N ASP A 204 -13.33 28.25 -7.17
CA ASP A 204 -13.93 29.26 -6.30
C ASP A 204 -13.04 30.51 -6.18
N ARG A 205 -11.73 30.31 -5.99
CA ARG A 205 -10.76 31.41 -5.93
C ARG A 205 -10.72 32.21 -7.23
N ALA A 206 -10.77 31.53 -8.38
CA ALA A 206 -10.77 32.18 -9.69
C ALA A 206 -12.08 32.93 -9.94
N SER A 207 -13.23 32.32 -9.66
CA SER A 207 -14.55 32.94 -9.81
C SER A 207 -14.72 34.18 -8.93
N ASN A 208 -14.29 34.12 -7.67
CA ASN A 208 -14.35 35.26 -6.74
C ASN A 208 -13.43 36.42 -7.15
N HIS A 209 -12.44 36.19 -8.01
CA HIS A 209 -11.59 37.24 -8.53
C HIS A 209 -12.22 37.99 -9.71
N ILE A 210 -13.21 37.38 -10.37
CA ILE A 210 -13.83 37.89 -11.60
C ILE A 210 -15.16 38.57 -11.30
N SER A 211 -15.86 38.15 -10.24
CA SER A 211 -17.12 38.75 -9.82
C SER A 211 -16.91 39.67 -8.61
N ASP A 212 -17.11 40.97 -8.81
CA ASP A 212 -17.23 41.96 -7.72
C ASP A 212 -18.64 41.96 -7.10
N ASP A 213 -19.62 41.33 -7.76
CA ASP A 213 -21.02 41.29 -7.32
C ASP A 213 -21.30 40.05 -6.45
N TRP A 214 -21.85 40.28 -5.26
CA TRP A 214 -22.15 39.23 -4.28
C TRP A 214 -23.30 38.32 -4.72
N ASP A 215 -24.22 38.83 -5.56
CA ASP A 215 -25.36 38.05 -6.06
C ASP A 215 -24.95 37.02 -7.12
N GLU A 216 -23.89 37.28 -7.90
CA GLU A 216 -23.31 36.32 -8.85
C GLU A 216 -22.51 35.19 -8.15
N ILE A 217 -21.93 35.47 -6.97
CA ILE A 217 -21.21 34.48 -6.15
C ILE A 217 -22.15 33.37 -5.65
N LEU A 218 -23.43 33.69 -5.41
CA LEU A 218 -24.43 32.69 -4.98
C LEU A 218 -24.86 31.75 -6.11
N ASN A 219 -24.60 32.10 -7.37
CA ASN A 219 -24.98 31.30 -8.53
C ASN A 219 -23.78 30.92 -9.40
N LYS A 220 -22.71 30.41 -8.78
CA LYS A 220 -21.46 29.99 -9.45
C LYS A 220 -21.68 29.09 -10.66
N ASN A 221 -22.68 28.23 -10.62
CA ASN A 221 -23.00 27.36 -11.76
C ASN A 221 -23.44 28.18 -12.98
N ASN A 222 -24.17 29.29 -12.81
CA ASN A 222 -24.54 30.16 -13.92
C ASN A 222 -23.31 30.85 -14.54
N VAL A 223 -22.37 31.31 -13.72
CA VAL A 223 -21.10 31.91 -14.18
C VAL A 223 -20.29 30.91 -15.00
N LEU A 224 -20.21 29.66 -14.54
CA LEU A 224 -19.47 28.60 -15.23
C LEU A 224 -20.17 28.08 -16.50
N GLN A 225 -21.49 28.27 -16.62
CA GLN A 225 -22.25 27.95 -17.84
C GLN A 225 -22.21 29.08 -18.88
N ASN A 226 -21.76 30.28 -18.50
CA ASN A 226 -21.57 31.41 -19.39
C ASN A 226 -20.21 31.31 -20.12
N HIS A 227 -20.23 31.28 -21.45
CA HIS A 227 -19.05 31.06 -22.29
C HIS A 227 -17.92 32.04 -22.06
N THR A 228 -18.21 33.34 -22.00
CA THR A 228 -17.17 34.37 -21.85
C THR A 228 -16.56 34.33 -20.45
N GLN A 229 -17.40 34.16 -19.43
CA GLN A 229 -16.94 34.08 -18.04
C GLN A 229 -16.17 32.78 -17.77
N ALA A 230 -16.58 31.66 -18.37
CA ALA A 230 -15.87 30.38 -18.26
C ALA A 230 -14.42 30.46 -18.77
N VAL A 231 -14.19 31.17 -19.88
CA VAL A 231 -12.83 31.42 -20.41
C VAL A 231 -12.00 32.22 -19.41
N GLU A 232 -12.56 33.31 -18.84
CA GLU A 232 -11.83 34.14 -17.88
C GLU A 232 -11.53 33.38 -16.59
N VAL A 233 -12.50 32.61 -16.06
CA VAL A 233 -12.30 31.74 -14.89
C VAL A 233 -11.18 30.76 -15.14
N TYR A 234 -11.17 30.08 -16.29
CA TYR A 234 -10.11 29.14 -16.63
C TYR A 234 -8.74 29.80 -16.75
N ASN A 235 -8.66 30.96 -17.42
CA ASN A 235 -7.42 31.72 -17.54
C ASN A 235 -6.91 32.16 -16.17
N GLN A 236 -7.81 32.59 -15.28
CA GLN A 236 -7.45 32.97 -13.92
C GLN A 236 -7.03 31.77 -13.08
N MET A 237 -7.66 30.60 -13.22
CA MET A 237 -7.21 29.36 -12.60
C MET A 237 -5.79 29.00 -13.03
N LYS A 238 -5.47 29.12 -14.33
CA LYS A 238 -4.11 28.87 -14.85
C LYS A 238 -3.09 29.90 -14.37
N ARG A 239 -3.46 31.17 -14.27
CA ARG A 239 -2.56 32.23 -13.75
C ARG A 239 -2.29 32.10 -12.26
N ALA A 240 -3.29 31.71 -11.48
CA ALA A 240 -3.23 31.56 -10.03
C ALA A 240 -3.04 30.09 -9.58
N GLU A 241 -2.62 29.22 -10.51
CA GLU A 241 -2.45 27.79 -10.25
C GLU A 241 -1.41 27.60 -9.14
N ARG A 242 -1.84 26.95 -8.05
CA ARG A 242 -0.91 26.40 -7.06
C ARG A 242 -0.61 24.95 -7.41
N ASP A 243 0.51 24.45 -6.92
CA ASP A 243 0.96 23.07 -7.18
C ASP A 243 -0.14 22.03 -6.91
N VAL A 244 -1.00 22.27 -5.92
CA VAL A 244 -2.08 21.41 -5.45
C VAL A 244 -3.41 21.54 -6.21
N ASP A 245 -3.59 22.56 -7.05
CA ASP A 245 -4.90 22.94 -7.60
C ASP A 245 -5.33 22.03 -8.78
N LEU A 246 -4.43 21.76 -9.72
CA LEU A 246 -4.62 20.76 -10.78
C LEU A 246 -4.21 19.37 -10.27
N VAL A 247 -5.14 18.43 -10.26
CA VAL A 247 -4.94 17.07 -9.71
C VAL A 247 -4.49 16.09 -10.80
N ALA A 248 -5.12 16.13 -11.97
CA ALA A 248 -4.80 15.26 -13.09
C ALA A 248 -5.19 15.91 -14.43
N ALA A 249 -4.52 15.52 -15.51
CA ALA A 249 -4.85 15.92 -16.87
C ALA A 249 -4.68 14.72 -17.82
N PHE A 250 -5.69 14.49 -18.64
CA PHE A 250 -5.73 13.42 -19.63
C PHE A 250 -6.09 13.98 -21.00
N GLU A 251 -5.54 13.35 -22.04
CA GLU A 251 -5.97 13.55 -23.42
C GLU A 251 -6.56 12.26 -23.96
N ALA A 252 -7.72 12.35 -24.58
CA ALA A 252 -8.45 11.24 -25.17
C ALA A 252 -9.06 11.69 -26.50
N PHE A 253 -9.08 10.81 -27.49
CA PHE A 253 -9.78 11.03 -28.75
C PHE A 253 -11.22 10.54 -28.64
N GLU A 254 -12.16 11.09 -29.43
CA GLU A 254 -13.63 10.91 -29.30
C GLU A 254 -14.13 9.44 -29.27
N ILE A 255 -13.27 8.48 -29.64
CA ILE A 255 -13.51 7.03 -29.59
C ILE A 255 -12.35 6.35 -28.84
N ALA A 256 -12.06 6.80 -27.63
CA ALA A 256 -10.93 6.27 -26.86
C ALA A 256 -11.30 4.95 -26.19
N ASP A 257 -10.68 3.86 -26.63
CA ASP A 257 -10.35 2.75 -25.73
C ASP A 257 -9.46 3.27 -24.60
N ALA A 258 -9.48 2.65 -23.42
CA ALA A 258 -8.68 3.08 -22.26
C ALA A 258 -7.18 3.16 -22.58
N ARG A 259 -6.72 2.36 -23.56
CA ARG A 259 -5.35 2.33 -24.08
C ARG A 259 -4.96 3.57 -24.88
N ASN A 260 -5.93 4.29 -25.42
CA ASN A 260 -5.73 5.47 -26.24
C ASN A 260 -5.79 6.77 -25.43
N ILE A 261 -6.06 6.68 -24.12
CA ILE A 261 -6.05 7.82 -23.22
C ILE A 261 -4.60 8.09 -22.81
N VAL A 262 -4.10 9.27 -23.14
CA VAL A 262 -2.77 9.73 -22.78
C VAL A 262 -2.85 10.48 -21.44
N VAL A 263 -2.08 10.02 -20.46
CA VAL A 263 -1.91 10.70 -19.18
C VAL A 263 -0.89 11.82 -19.37
N LYS A 264 -1.34 13.07 -19.38
CA LYS A 264 -0.42 14.22 -19.42
C LYS A 264 0.14 14.51 -18.05
N GLU A 265 -0.74 14.46 -17.06
CA GLU A 265 -0.37 14.78 -15.71
C GLU A 265 -1.22 13.97 -14.74
N LEU A 266 -0.57 13.46 -13.72
CA LEU A 266 -1.23 12.88 -12.57
C LEU A 266 -0.35 13.31 -11.40
N LYS A 267 -0.82 14.25 -10.58
CA LYS A 267 0.00 14.80 -9.49
C LYS A 267 -0.17 13.98 -8.20
N GLY A 268 0.79 14.14 -7.29
CA GLY A 268 0.89 13.36 -6.06
C GLY A 268 1.93 12.25 -6.16
N ASP A 269 2.32 11.73 -5.01
CA ASP A 269 3.39 10.75 -4.92
C ASP A 269 2.86 9.33 -5.15
N LEU A 270 3.69 8.46 -5.73
CA LEU A 270 3.33 7.05 -6.00
C LEU A 270 3.84 6.10 -4.91
N PRO A 271 3.05 5.08 -4.52
CA PRO A 271 3.52 4.06 -3.59
C PRO A 271 4.76 3.34 -4.10
N SER A 272 5.46 2.67 -3.18
CA SER A 272 6.56 1.80 -3.59
C SER A 272 6.08 0.65 -4.47
N ARG A 273 6.97 0.14 -5.33
CA ARG A 273 6.70 -1.05 -6.17
C ARG A 273 6.29 -2.29 -5.36
N THR A 274 6.68 -2.32 -4.09
CA THR A 274 6.42 -3.40 -3.15
C THR A 274 5.06 -3.28 -2.44
N TRP A 275 4.34 -2.17 -2.59
CA TRP A 275 3.07 -1.95 -1.91
C TRP A 275 2.04 -3.10 -2.09
N PRO A 276 1.79 -3.64 -3.30
CA PRO A 276 0.80 -4.71 -3.48
C PRO A 276 1.06 -5.93 -2.60
N PHE A 277 2.32 -6.37 -2.53
CA PHE A 277 2.73 -7.50 -1.69
C PHE A 277 2.61 -7.17 -0.20
N ARG A 278 2.89 -5.93 0.22
CA ARG A 278 2.72 -5.53 1.62
C ARG A 278 1.27 -5.46 2.03
N LYS A 279 0.41 -4.94 1.16
CA LYS A 279 -1.02 -4.92 1.40
C LYS A 279 -1.54 -6.34 1.67
N GLU A 280 -1.14 -7.30 0.84
CA GLU A 280 -1.42 -8.72 1.11
C GLU A 280 -0.80 -9.16 2.43
N LEU A 281 0.47 -8.88 2.68
CA LEU A 281 1.07 -9.30 3.95
C LEU A 281 0.34 -8.76 5.19
N LEU A 282 -0.17 -7.53 5.13
CA LEU A 282 -0.95 -6.89 6.19
C LEU A 282 -2.34 -7.52 6.37
N THR A 283 -2.94 -8.05 5.30
CA THR A 283 -4.21 -8.78 5.42
C THR A 283 -4.01 -10.20 5.97
N TRP A 284 -2.86 -10.82 5.68
CA TRP A 284 -2.53 -12.18 6.11
C TRP A 284 -1.94 -12.27 7.52
N VAL A 285 -1.14 -11.29 7.96
CA VAL A 285 -0.55 -11.28 9.30
C VAL A 285 -1.56 -10.75 10.31
N PRO A 286 -1.74 -11.40 11.48
CA PRO A 286 -2.69 -10.93 12.48
C PRO A 286 -2.43 -9.47 12.89
N ARG A 287 -3.48 -8.64 12.84
CA ARG A 287 -3.42 -7.19 13.15
C ARG A 287 -2.78 -6.87 14.50
N PHE A 288 -2.87 -7.78 15.48
CA PHE A 288 -2.27 -7.62 16.81
C PHE A 288 -0.73 -7.72 16.84
N ILE A 289 -0.10 -8.31 15.80
CA ILE A 289 1.36 -8.36 15.66
C ILE A 289 1.86 -7.12 14.93
N VAL A 290 1.17 -6.75 13.86
CA VAL A 290 1.54 -5.61 12.99
C VAL A 290 1.36 -4.28 13.72
N GLY A 291 0.24 -4.09 14.42
CA GLY A 291 -0.11 -2.82 15.08
C GLY A 291 0.97 -2.31 16.04
N PRO A 292 1.42 -3.10 17.04
CA PRO A 292 2.47 -2.67 17.94
C PRO A 292 3.82 -2.40 17.23
N VAL A 293 4.23 -3.27 16.31
CA VAL A 293 5.49 -3.10 15.58
C VAL A 293 5.48 -1.84 14.71
N MET A 294 4.31 -1.48 14.16
CA MET A 294 4.15 -0.31 13.28
C MET A 294 3.85 1.00 14.02
N LEU A 295 3.29 0.96 15.24
CA LEU A 295 2.89 2.16 15.98
C LEU A 295 3.93 2.66 17.00
N PHE A 296 4.83 1.82 17.51
CA PHE A 296 5.75 2.25 18.56
C PHE A 296 7.04 2.88 18.00
N LYS A 297 7.08 4.21 17.90
CA LYS A 297 8.29 5.00 17.63
C LYS A 297 9.44 4.72 18.62
N ALA A 298 9.09 4.54 19.89
CA ALA A 298 10.05 4.16 20.94
C ALA A 298 10.62 2.74 20.74
N ALA A 299 9.86 1.85 20.11
CA ALA A 299 10.36 0.55 19.72
C ALA A 299 11.27 0.68 18.49
N ASP A 300 11.02 1.60 17.57
CA ASP A 300 11.90 1.86 16.41
C ASP A 300 13.29 2.33 16.83
N ASP A 301 13.40 3.36 17.67
CA ASP A 301 14.71 3.90 18.11
C ASP A 301 15.54 2.88 18.92
N VAL A 302 14.88 2.00 19.69
CA VAL A 302 15.53 1.01 20.55
C VAL A 302 15.74 -0.34 19.86
N LEU A 303 14.82 -0.74 18.99
CA LEU A 303 14.84 -2.01 18.30
C LEU A 303 15.51 -1.91 16.94
N ALA A 304 15.43 -0.84 16.15
CA ALA A 304 16.01 -0.81 14.80
C ALA A 304 17.48 -1.31 14.74
N PRO A 305 18.42 -0.84 15.59
CA PRO A 305 19.78 -1.37 15.59
C PRO A 305 19.86 -2.81 16.14
N ARG A 306 19.03 -3.17 17.13
CA ARG A 306 18.98 -4.52 17.72
C ARG A 306 18.29 -5.53 16.83
N PHE A 307 17.35 -5.10 15.99
CA PHE A 307 16.50 -5.88 15.11
C PHE A 307 17.27 -6.21 13.84
N ALA A 308 18.00 -5.26 13.27
CA ALA A 308 18.96 -5.56 12.20
C ALA A 308 20.03 -6.56 12.68
N GLY A 309 20.61 -6.35 13.88
CA GLY A 309 21.55 -7.29 14.49
C GLY A 309 20.91 -8.67 14.79
N PHE A 310 19.68 -8.69 15.28
CA PHE A 310 18.92 -9.90 15.58
C PHE A 310 18.51 -10.65 14.32
N LEU A 311 18.16 -9.96 13.22
CA LEU A 311 17.85 -10.55 11.92
C LEU A 311 19.09 -11.16 11.29
N ILE A 312 20.22 -10.44 11.30
CA ILE A 312 21.51 -10.99 10.85
C ILE A 312 21.84 -12.22 11.68
N PHE A 313 21.69 -12.16 13.00
CA PHE A 313 21.89 -13.30 13.89
C PHE A 313 20.94 -14.47 13.57
N LEU A 314 19.64 -14.23 13.37
CA LEU A 314 18.64 -15.25 13.05
C LEU A 314 18.85 -15.88 11.67
N MET A 315 19.38 -15.15 10.70
CA MET A 315 19.60 -15.66 9.35
C MET A 315 20.95 -16.37 9.24
N THR A 316 22.00 -15.82 9.83
CA THR A 316 23.36 -16.37 9.70
C THR A 316 23.68 -17.42 10.75
N PHE A 317 23.31 -17.22 12.01
CA PHE A 317 23.72 -18.11 13.10
C PHE A 317 23.11 -19.51 12.97
N PRO A 318 21.82 -19.70 12.60
CA PRO A 318 21.27 -21.02 12.35
C PRO A 318 21.89 -21.71 11.14
N LEU A 319 22.19 -20.98 10.07
CA LEU A 319 22.84 -21.55 8.88
C LEU A 319 24.27 -22.00 9.19
N ILE A 320 25.07 -21.16 9.86
CA ILE A 320 26.41 -21.49 10.31
C ILE A 320 26.36 -22.67 11.28
N TYR A 321 25.42 -22.65 12.23
CA TYR A 321 25.27 -23.72 13.21
C TYR A 321 24.87 -25.05 12.56
N VAL A 322 23.90 -25.04 11.64
CA VAL A 322 23.50 -26.24 10.86
C VAL A 322 24.66 -26.74 10.01
N GLY A 323 25.42 -25.85 9.38
CA GLY A 323 26.63 -26.19 8.63
C GLY A 323 27.71 -26.84 9.50
N VAL A 324 28.05 -26.24 10.64
CA VAL A 324 29.04 -26.78 11.59
C VAL A 324 28.58 -28.12 12.16
N VAL A 325 27.31 -28.23 12.57
CA VAL A 325 26.72 -29.48 13.05
C VAL A 325 26.74 -30.56 11.97
N GLY A 326 26.37 -30.22 10.74
CA GLY A 326 26.39 -31.14 9.60
C GLY A 326 27.81 -31.62 9.25
N CYS A 327 28.77 -30.71 9.13
CA CYS A 327 30.17 -31.04 8.84
C CYS A 327 30.79 -31.92 9.92
N CYS A 328 30.59 -31.58 11.18
CA CYS A 328 31.09 -32.38 12.30
C CYS A 328 30.37 -33.75 12.42
N TRP A 329 29.09 -33.85 12.03
CA TRP A 329 28.36 -35.12 12.00
C TRP A 329 28.89 -36.05 10.90
N ILE A 330 29.08 -35.51 9.69
CA ILE A 330 29.62 -36.26 8.53
C ILE A 330 31.05 -36.71 8.83
N SER A 331 31.89 -35.82 9.38
CA SER A 331 33.27 -36.13 9.75
C SER A 331 33.38 -37.20 10.84
N ALA A 332 32.35 -37.35 11.67
CA ALA A 332 32.28 -38.36 12.72
C ALA A 332 31.62 -39.68 12.25
N GLY A 333 31.32 -39.84 10.96
CA GLY A 333 30.81 -41.09 10.39
C GLY A 333 29.36 -41.43 10.75
N GLY A 334 28.52 -40.44 11.07
CA GLY A 334 27.12 -40.67 11.42
C GLY A 334 26.86 -41.13 12.87
N PRO A 335 27.41 -40.47 13.90
CA PRO A 335 27.38 -40.95 15.28
C PRO A 335 26.00 -40.83 15.96
N ASN A 336 25.86 -41.56 17.07
CA ASN A 336 24.61 -41.71 17.82
C ASN A 336 24.06 -40.36 18.34
N ILE A 337 22.79 -40.06 17.99
CA ILE A 337 22.11 -38.77 18.18
C ILE A 337 22.13 -38.29 19.64
N ALA A 338 22.04 -39.19 20.60
CA ALA A 338 22.02 -38.85 22.03
C ALA A 338 23.32 -38.18 22.52
N ARG A 339 24.50 -38.63 22.04
CA ARG A 339 25.80 -38.00 22.36
C ARG A 339 25.95 -36.62 21.70
N TRP A 340 25.23 -36.39 20.61
CA TRP A 340 25.26 -35.13 19.88
C TRP A 340 24.38 -34.07 20.53
N VAL A 341 23.18 -34.47 20.96
CA VAL A 341 22.23 -33.62 21.68
C VAL A 341 22.79 -33.12 23.01
N SER A 342 23.65 -33.90 23.67
CA SER A 342 24.33 -33.47 24.88
C SER A 342 25.44 -32.44 24.60
N ARG A 343 26.17 -32.54 23.48
CA ARG A 343 27.28 -31.64 23.12
C ARG A 343 26.85 -30.31 22.51
N PHE A 344 25.80 -30.29 21.69
CA PHE A 344 25.41 -29.11 20.93
C PHE A 344 24.10 -28.53 21.45
N TRP A 345 24.16 -27.43 22.23
CA TRP A 345 23.00 -26.97 23.00
C TRP A 345 21.77 -26.76 22.12
N MET A 346 21.87 -26.14 20.93
CA MET A 346 20.68 -25.80 20.15
C MET A 346 19.98 -27.04 19.61
N THR A 347 20.68 -28.17 19.44
CA THR A 347 20.04 -29.45 19.08
C THR A 347 19.17 -30.00 20.21
N ARG A 348 19.39 -29.57 21.47
CA ARG A 348 18.49 -29.90 22.59
C ARG A 348 17.09 -29.39 22.33
N TYR A 349 16.91 -28.18 21.82
CA TYR A 349 15.57 -27.63 21.55
C TYR A 349 14.82 -28.34 20.42
N LEU A 350 15.55 -29.02 19.53
CA LEU A 350 15.01 -29.79 18.41
C LEU A 350 14.74 -31.26 18.79
N VAL A 351 15.40 -31.79 19.82
CA VAL A 351 15.24 -33.18 20.27
C VAL A 351 14.41 -33.26 21.56
N PRO A 352 13.31 -34.05 21.59
CA PRO A 352 12.41 -34.16 22.73
C PRO A 352 13.15 -34.48 24.04
N HIS A 353 12.70 -33.91 25.15
CA HIS A 353 13.33 -34.07 26.48
C HIS A 353 13.54 -35.53 26.90
N ARG A 354 12.70 -36.45 26.40
CA ARG A 354 12.80 -37.89 26.67
C ARG A 354 13.98 -38.59 25.97
N LEU A 355 14.46 -38.05 24.85
CA LEU A 355 15.65 -38.53 24.13
C LEU A 355 16.95 -37.85 24.60
N ARG A 356 16.85 -36.85 25.49
CA ARG A 356 18.00 -36.20 26.14
C ARG A 356 18.55 -37.00 27.32
N ARG A 357 17.79 -37.99 27.81
CA ARG A 357 18.32 -38.97 28.73
C ARG A 357 19.21 -39.89 27.92
N ALA A 358 20.50 -39.89 28.23
CA ALA A 358 21.33 -41.04 27.89
C ALA A 358 20.60 -42.29 28.42
N PRO A 359 20.63 -43.43 27.72
CA PRO A 359 20.18 -44.67 28.33
C PRO A 359 20.84 -44.76 29.71
N ASP A 360 20.05 -44.95 30.76
CA ASP A 360 20.58 -45.14 32.11
C ASP A 360 21.55 -46.31 32.00
N THR A 361 22.85 -46.01 31.91
CA THR A 361 23.89 -46.99 32.11
C THR A 361 23.77 -47.33 33.58
N HIS A 362 22.99 -48.38 33.89
CA HIS A 362 23.02 -48.99 35.20
C HIS A 362 24.46 -49.47 35.42
N GLN A 363 25.25 -48.62 36.07
CA GLN A 363 26.53 -49.01 36.64
C GLN A 363 26.20 -49.94 37.80
N ILE A 364 26.42 -51.23 37.56
CA ILE A 364 26.34 -52.22 38.62
C ILE A 364 27.69 -52.16 39.33
N TRP A 365 27.66 -51.90 40.63
CA TRP A 365 28.86 -51.90 41.46
C TRP A 365 29.23 -53.35 41.78
N GLY A 366 30.29 -53.84 41.14
CA GLY A 366 30.93 -55.10 41.52
C GLY A 366 31.92 -54.89 42.67
N ALA A 367 32.40 -55.98 43.26
CA ALA A 367 33.38 -55.97 44.35
C ALA A 367 34.71 -55.25 44.01
N SER A 368 34.93 -54.89 42.75
CA SER A 368 36.14 -54.23 42.23
C SER A 368 35.88 -52.83 41.66
N GLY A 369 34.65 -52.29 41.75
CA GLY A 369 34.27 -50.99 41.19
C GLY A 369 33.13 -51.07 40.15
N PRO A 370 32.75 -49.93 39.53
CA PRO A 370 31.63 -49.88 38.60
C PRO A 370 31.96 -50.60 37.30
N VAL A 371 31.11 -51.56 36.91
CA VAL A 371 31.22 -52.29 35.63
C VAL A 371 30.04 -51.86 34.74
N ASP A 372 30.36 -51.43 33.51
CA ASP A 372 29.35 -51.07 32.51
C ASP A 372 28.62 -52.32 32.03
N SER A 373 27.31 -52.40 32.27
CA SER A 373 26.48 -53.53 31.86
C SER A 373 26.17 -53.45 30.35
N VAL A 374 27.05 -53.97 29.52
CA VAL A 374 26.70 -54.31 28.13
C VAL A 374 26.01 -55.67 28.15
N PHE A 375 24.70 -55.69 28.40
CA PHE A 375 23.88 -56.87 28.17
C PHE A 375 23.71 -57.05 26.65
N ASP A 376 24.56 -57.87 26.04
CA ASP A 376 24.33 -58.47 24.74
C ASP A 376 23.17 -59.48 24.87
N ALA A 377 21.95 -58.99 24.70
CA ALA A 377 20.78 -59.85 24.47
C ALA A 377 20.87 -60.42 23.05
N GLY A 378 21.66 -61.47 22.86
CA GLY A 378 21.72 -62.15 21.57
C GLY A 378 22.82 -63.20 21.42
N LYS A 379 22.62 -64.38 22.04
CA LYS A 379 22.85 -65.73 21.47
C LYS A 379 23.15 -66.75 22.57
N SER A 380 22.15 -67.54 22.91
CA SER A 380 22.37 -68.96 23.23
C SER A 380 21.12 -69.73 22.79
N GLU A 381 21.13 -70.15 21.53
CA GLU A 381 20.47 -71.41 21.18
C GLU A 381 21.37 -72.53 21.71
N GLY A 382 20.75 -73.49 22.37
CA GLY A 382 21.35 -74.62 23.07
C GLY A 382 20.32 -75.24 23.99
#